data_AF-Q7RGP9-F1
#
_entry.id   AF-Q7RGP9-F1
#
_cell.length_a   1.000
_cell.length_b   1.000
_cell.length_c   1.000
_cell.angle_alpha   90.00
_cell.angle_beta   90.00
_cell.angle_gamma   90.00
#
_symmetry.space_group_name_H-M   'P 1'
#
loop_
_entity.id
_entity.type
_entity.pdbx_description
1 polymer ?
#
loop_
_entity_poly.entity_id
_entity_poly.type
_entity_poly.pdbx_seq_one_letter_code
_entity_poly.pdbx_strand_id
1 'polypeptide(L)'
;MNFELSCNVEWECKNLNNICPNGKRDYSEPCPIGFIVQNDNSCKADIKIYDGMCNSDNINFNHMNSSEKNDWSVACGAYWECYKECQSNEIFSNCPKNWKEINKYDCIPNQKYKGPCKGKHNFQYYTKKMKIEFEDICKTKFVCKKNFQKNCQKNYEQDCPIDWVKQNGYCLAPTSFNFCNKKKLSIENLKINDKIKFEKECLVNWECKKNEDDNSFCQMDWSYDCPYNWIKEKHNEKQKYICNFNSSNYNGKCKNIIFENNSSEATKRKIASNCHTPWPCINKKFVPLMNFPNKNNIKQSNDKNNNINGSITQNGDIYN
;
A
#
# COMPACT_ATOMS: atom_id res chain seq x y z
N MET A 1 -41.22 -18.47 5.78
CA MET A 1 -41.24 -19.33 6.98
C MET A 1 -39.86 -19.26 7.60
N ASN A 2 -39.77 -18.76 8.83
CA ASN A 2 -38.51 -18.66 9.54
C ASN A 2 -38.23 -20.03 10.17
N PHE A 3 -37.29 -20.80 9.59
CA PHE A 3 -37.05 -22.20 9.94
C PHE A 3 -36.75 -22.41 11.43
N GLU A 4 -36.12 -21.43 12.07
CA GLU A 4 -35.81 -21.41 13.51
C GLU A 4 -37.05 -21.57 14.39
N LEU A 5 -38.14 -20.85 14.07
CA LEU A 5 -39.40 -20.90 14.82
C LEU A 5 -40.22 -22.16 14.53
N SER A 6 -40.03 -22.77 13.36
CA SER A 6 -40.75 -23.97 12.95
C SER A 6 -40.15 -25.25 13.53
N CYS A 7 -38.86 -25.25 13.83
CA CYS A 7 -38.15 -26.44 14.33
C CYS A 7 -37.70 -26.33 15.79
N ASN A 8 -37.96 -25.20 16.48
CA ASN A 8 -37.58 -24.97 17.88
C ASN A 8 -36.10 -25.29 18.16
N VAL A 9 -35.23 -24.89 17.24
CA VAL A 9 -33.78 -25.11 17.32
C VAL A 9 -33.12 -23.79 17.70
N GLU A 10 -32.48 -23.74 18.87
CA GLU A 10 -31.49 -22.70 19.17
C GLU A 10 -30.15 -23.13 18.55
N TRP A 11 -29.68 -22.39 17.55
CA TRP A 11 -28.31 -22.55 17.10
C TRP A 11 -27.40 -21.93 18.14
N GLU A 12 -26.51 -22.72 18.73
CA GLU A 12 -25.41 -22.17 19.51
C GLU A 12 -24.61 -21.20 18.63
N CYS A 13 -24.53 -19.93 19.05
CA CYS A 13 -23.64 -18.95 18.41
C CYS A 13 -22.20 -19.48 18.50
N LYS A 14 -21.67 -20.03 17.39
CA LYS A 14 -20.30 -20.54 17.31
C LYS A 14 -19.30 -19.40 17.53
N ASN A 15 -18.86 -19.26 18.78
CA ASN A 15 -17.73 -18.51 19.32
C ASN A 15 -17.34 -17.15 18.69
N LEU A 16 -17.33 -16.11 19.55
CA LEU A 16 -16.93 -14.72 19.31
C LEU A 16 -15.49 -14.49 18.78
N ASN A 17 -14.69 -15.54 18.60
CA ASN A 17 -13.34 -15.46 18.01
C ASN A 17 -13.34 -15.34 16.47
N ASN A 18 -14.52 -15.38 15.85
CA ASN A 18 -14.70 -15.27 14.40
C ASN A 18 -14.89 -13.82 13.89
N ILE A 19 -14.69 -12.82 14.75
CA ILE A 19 -14.84 -11.40 14.40
C ILE A 19 -13.47 -10.73 14.45
N CYS A 20 -13.05 -10.14 13.33
CA CYS A 20 -11.83 -9.35 13.30
C CYS A 20 -12.08 -7.93 13.81
N PRO A 21 -11.16 -7.33 14.58
CA PRO A 21 -11.30 -5.95 15.07
C PRO A 21 -11.58 -4.93 13.96
N ASN A 22 -11.01 -5.17 12.77
CA ASN A 22 -11.15 -4.31 11.59
C ASN A 22 -12.21 -4.82 10.61
N GLY A 23 -12.97 -5.86 10.96
CA GLY A 23 -13.93 -6.54 10.08
C GLY A 23 -13.34 -7.23 8.85
N LYS A 24 -11.99 -7.27 8.73
CA LYS A 24 -11.29 -7.76 7.54
C LYS A 24 -10.41 -8.97 7.85
N ARG A 25 -10.43 -9.92 6.92
CA ARG A 25 -9.63 -11.14 6.93
C ARG A 25 -8.44 -11.02 5.99
N ASP A 26 -7.37 -11.74 6.28
CA ASP A 26 -6.14 -11.77 5.49
C ASP A 26 -6.21 -12.82 4.39
N TYR A 27 -6.82 -12.45 3.26
CA TYR A 27 -6.92 -13.34 2.09
C TYR A 27 -5.66 -13.39 1.22
N SER A 28 -4.56 -12.76 1.66
CA SER A 28 -3.25 -12.90 1.01
C SER A 28 -2.57 -14.22 1.35
N GLU A 29 -2.95 -14.83 2.47
CA GLU A 29 -2.53 -16.20 2.78
C GLU A 29 -3.36 -17.19 1.95
N PRO A 30 -2.73 -18.24 1.38
CA PRO A 30 -3.39 -19.17 0.48
C PRO A 30 -4.52 -19.95 1.15
N CYS A 31 -4.35 -20.33 2.42
CA CYS A 31 -5.27 -21.19 3.15
C CYS A 31 -5.77 -20.54 4.46
N PRO A 32 -6.99 -20.88 4.89
CA PRO A 32 -7.51 -20.49 6.20
C PRO A 32 -6.79 -21.23 7.34
N ILE A 33 -7.03 -20.80 8.58
CA ILE A 33 -6.49 -21.45 9.78
C ILE A 33 -7.00 -22.89 9.83
N GLY A 34 -6.10 -23.84 10.15
CA GLY A 34 -6.41 -25.27 10.19
C GLY A 34 -6.35 -25.97 8.83
N PHE A 35 -5.88 -25.29 7.78
CA PHE A 35 -5.65 -25.87 6.47
C PHE A 35 -4.17 -25.76 6.07
N ILE A 36 -3.64 -26.82 5.47
CA ILE A 36 -2.25 -26.96 5.05
C ILE A 36 -2.15 -26.71 3.54
N VAL A 37 -1.26 -25.78 3.17
CA VAL A 37 -0.94 -25.47 1.77
C VAL A 37 -0.24 -26.65 1.11
N GLN A 38 -0.78 -27.10 -0.02
CA GLN A 38 -0.22 -28.15 -0.86
C GLN A 38 0.68 -27.56 -1.96
N ASN A 39 1.40 -28.42 -2.68
CA ASN A 39 2.37 -28.00 -3.70
C ASN A 39 1.74 -27.22 -4.89
N ASP A 40 0.47 -27.49 -5.18
CA ASP A 40 -0.33 -26.82 -6.21
C ASP A 40 -1.07 -25.57 -5.69
N ASN A 41 -0.73 -25.12 -4.48
CA ASN A 41 -1.41 -24.07 -3.70
C ASN A 41 -2.86 -24.40 -3.31
N SER A 42 -3.32 -25.65 -3.45
CA SER A 42 -4.57 -26.07 -2.85
C SER A 42 -4.42 -26.19 -1.33
N CYS A 43 -5.55 -26.19 -0.63
CA CYS A 43 -5.64 -26.24 0.81
C CYS A 43 -6.28 -27.56 1.22
N LYS A 44 -5.59 -28.30 2.07
CA LYS A 44 -6.10 -29.54 2.67
C LYS A 44 -6.34 -29.31 4.15
N ALA A 45 -7.50 -29.72 4.67
CA ALA A 45 -7.79 -29.63 6.09
C ALA A 45 -6.76 -30.42 6.91
N ASP A 46 -6.20 -29.79 7.94
CA ASP A 46 -5.51 -30.49 9.02
C ASP A 46 -6.58 -31.00 9.99
N ILE A 47 -6.91 -32.28 9.92
CA ILE A 47 -8.00 -32.88 10.70
C ILE A 47 -7.75 -32.83 12.22
N LYS A 48 -6.52 -32.51 12.65
CA LYS A 48 -6.21 -32.27 14.07
C LYS A 48 -6.62 -30.89 14.55
N ILE A 49 -6.78 -29.93 13.63
CA ILE A 49 -7.07 -28.51 13.90
C ILE A 49 -8.47 -28.14 13.42
N TYR A 50 -8.92 -28.69 12.29
CA TYR A 50 -10.23 -28.43 11.68
C TYR A 50 -11.03 -29.74 11.55
N ASP A 51 -12.16 -29.79 12.24
CA ASP A 51 -13.09 -30.94 12.28
C ASP A 51 -14.42 -30.67 11.56
N GLY A 52 -14.51 -29.56 10.82
CA GLY A 52 -15.71 -29.16 10.10
C GLY A 52 -15.95 -29.92 8.79
N MET A 53 -17.07 -29.61 8.14
CA MET A 53 -17.58 -30.35 6.96
C MET A 53 -16.72 -30.21 5.71
N CYS A 54 -15.83 -29.21 5.64
CA CYS A 54 -14.99 -28.94 4.47
C CYS A 54 -13.61 -29.61 4.59
N ASN A 55 -13.58 -30.91 4.96
CA ASN A 55 -12.37 -31.67 5.24
C ASN A 55 -12.07 -32.79 4.21
N SER A 56 -12.96 -33.01 3.23
CA SER A 56 -12.87 -34.13 2.27
C SER A 56 -11.87 -33.91 1.14
N ASP A 57 -11.88 -32.71 0.55
CA ASP A 57 -11.18 -32.41 -0.70
C ASP A 57 -10.21 -31.24 -0.58
N ASN A 58 -9.19 -31.26 -1.44
CA ASN A 58 -8.30 -30.13 -1.62
C ASN A 58 -9.05 -28.99 -2.32
N ILE A 59 -9.01 -27.79 -1.75
CA ILE A 59 -9.65 -26.60 -2.33
C ILE A 59 -8.64 -25.54 -2.74
N ASN A 60 -8.79 -24.95 -3.92
CA ASN A 60 -7.93 -23.87 -4.39
C ASN A 60 -8.67 -22.54 -4.40
N PHE A 61 -8.19 -21.58 -3.59
CA PHE A 61 -8.82 -20.27 -3.43
C PHE A 61 -8.26 -19.18 -4.36
N ASN A 62 -7.36 -19.51 -5.28
CA ASN A 62 -6.68 -18.49 -6.11
C ASN A 62 -7.63 -17.76 -7.06
N HIS A 63 -8.73 -18.40 -7.47
CA HIS A 63 -9.74 -17.82 -8.37
C HIS A 63 -10.85 -17.08 -7.63
N MET A 64 -10.87 -17.15 -6.29
CA MET A 64 -11.92 -16.54 -5.48
C MET A 64 -11.55 -15.11 -5.07
N ASN A 65 -12.53 -14.22 -5.17
CA ASN A 65 -12.48 -12.87 -4.62
C ASN A 65 -12.72 -12.89 -3.10
N SER A 66 -12.55 -11.73 -2.46
CA SER A 66 -12.65 -11.59 -1.01
C SER A 66 -14.05 -11.86 -0.45
N SER A 67 -15.10 -11.62 -1.25
CA SER A 67 -16.48 -11.96 -0.87
C SER A 67 -16.70 -13.48 -0.95
N GLU A 68 -16.27 -14.12 -2.04
CA GLU A 68 -16.42 -15.57 -2.22
C GLU A 68 -15.65 -16.36 -1.16
N LYS A 69 -14.44 -15.92 -0.80
CA LYS A 69 -13.70 -16.52 0.33
C LYS A 69 -14.41 -16.33 1.67
N ASN A 70 -15.11 -15.20 1.86
CA ASN A 70 -15.90 -14.97 3.07
C ASN A 70 -17.10 -15.92 3.13
N ASP A 71 -17.84 -16.07 2.02
CA ASP A 71 -19.00 -16.95 1.95
C ASP A 71 -18.60 -18.41 2.20
N TRP A 72 -17.49 -18.85 1.60
CA TRP A 72 -16.90 -20.16 1.90
C TRP A 72 -16.50 -20.28 3.38
N SER A 73 -15.90 -19.24 3.96
CA SER A 73 -15.49 -19.25 5.37
C SER A 73 -16.68 -19.43 6.31
N VAL A 74 -17.79 -18.75 6.01
CA VAL A 74 -19.05 -18.86 6.77
C VAL A 74 -19.63 -20.26 6.63
N ALA A 75 -19.72 -20.79 5.40
CA ALA A 75 -20.26 -22.12 5.14
C ALA A 75 -19.45 -23.24 5.82
N CYS A 76 -18.12 -23.13 5.81
CA CYS A 76 -17.23 -24.13 6.35
C CYS A 76 -16.88 -23.93 7.84
N GLY A 77 -17.17 -22.76 8.41
CA GLY A 77 -16.71 -22.39 9.75
C GLY A 77 -15.18 -22.36 9.87
N ALA A 78 -14.48 -22.03 8.77
CA ALA A 78 -13.03 -21.96 8.69
C ALA A 78 -12.61 -20.59 8.18
N TYR A 79 -11.74 -19.89 8.91
CA TYR A 79 -11.45 -18.48 8.64
C TYR A 79 -9.95 -18.23 8.44
N TRP A 80 -9.63 -17.27 7.59
CA TRP A 80 -8.28 -16.70 7.51
C TRP A 80 -7.96 -15.88 8.75
N GLU A 81 -6.66 -15.67 9.01
CA GLU A 81 -6.23 -14.73 10.06
C GLU A 81 -6.83 -13.33 9.85
N CYS A 82 -6.92 -12.55 10.92
CA CYS A 82 -7.38 -11.18 10.79
C CYS A 82 -6.37 -10.30 10.06
N TYR A 83 -6.88 -9.43 9.19
CA TYR A 83 -6.05 -8.45 8.50
C TYR A 83 -5.48 -7.47 9.52
N LYS A 84 -4.14 -7.46 9.63
CA LYS A 84 -3.40 -6.50 10.45
C LYS A 84 -3.10 -5.25 9.62
N GLU A 85 -3.75 -4.15 9.96
CA GLU A 85 -3.41 -2.83 9.42
C GLU A 85 -2.09 -2.34 10.06
N CYS A 86 -1.25 -1.66 9.27
CA CYS A 86 -0.07 -1.02 9.82
C CYS A 86 -0.46 0.05 10.83
N GLN A 87 0.26 0.08 11.94
CA GLN A 87 0.09 1.07 12.99
C GLN A 87 0.46 2.48 12.49
N SER A 88 0.06 3.53 13.22
CA SER A 88 0.33 4.92 12.83
C SER A 88 1.83 5.24 12.69
N ASN A 89 2.68 4.52 13.42
CA ASN A 89 4.15 4.61 13.37
C ASN A 89 4.79 3.65 12.35
N GLU A 90 4.02 3.00 11.50
CA GLU A 90 4.49 2.06 10.49
C GLU A 90 4.14 2.52 9.07
N ILE A 91 5.01 2.17 8.13
CA ILE A 91 4.81 2.44 6.71
C ILE A 91 4.86 1.14 5.92
N PHE A 92 4.16 1.10 4.79
CA PHE A 92 4.27 -0.02 3.87
C PHE A 92 5.68 -0.10 3.28
N SER A 93 6.17 -1.31 3.14
CA SER A 93 7.35 -1.61 2.34
C SER A 93 7.24 -1.08 0.90
N ASN A 94 8.38 -0.94 0.22
CA ASN A 94 8.41 -0.53 -1.18
C ASN A 94 7.78 -1.60 -2.09
N CYS A 95 8.09 -2.86 -1.84
CA CYS A 95 7.55 -4.03 -2.53
C CYS A 95 6.70 -4.89 -1.59
N PRO A 96 5.69 -5.60 -2.13
CA PRO A 96 4.90 -6.52 -1.34
C PRO A 96 5.69 -7.80 -0.98
N LYS A 97 5.13 -8.62 -0.09
CA LYS A 97 5.65 -9.90 0.38
C LYS A 97 5.81 -10.83 -0.82
N ASN A 98 6.91 -11.58 -0.83
CA ASN A 98 7.31 -12.43 -1.94
C ASN A 98 7.57 -11.69 -3.27
N TRP A 99 7.83 -10.38 -3.22
CA TRP A 99 8.32 -9.62 -4.35
C TRP A 99 9.71 -9.08 -4.04
N LYS A 100 10.58 -9.05 -5.05
CA LYS A 100 11.95 -8.55 -4.97
C LYS A 100 12.00 -7.12 -5.48
N GLU A 101 12.60 -6.23 -4.69
CA GLU A 101 12.96 -4.88 -5.12
C GLU A 101 14.22 -4.95 -5.98
N ILE A 102 14.11 -4.62 -7.27
CA ILE A 102 15.24 -4.62 -8.21
C ILE A 102 15.87 -3.23 -8.36
N ASN A 103 15.07 -2.18 -8.19
CA ASN A 103 15.50 -0.80 -7.97
C ASN A 103 14.52 -0.17 -6.96
N LYS A 104 14.80 1.03 -6.46
CA LYS A 104 13.91 1.74 -5.52
C LYS A 104 12.47 1.77 -6.05
N TYR A 105 11.54 1.14 -5.33
CA TYR A 105 10.12 0.97 -5.68
C TYR A 105 9.78 0.08 -6.90
N ASP A 106 10.77 -0.40 -7.65
CA ASP A 106 10.58 -1.32 -8.77
C ASP A 106 10.60 -2.76 -8.25
N CYS A 107 9.48 -3.46 -8.41
CA CYS A 107 9.24 -4.77 -7.81
C CYS A 107 8.92 -5.82 -8.87
N ILE A 108 9.47 -7.01 -8.70
CA ILE A 108 9.13 -8.21 -9.49
C ILE A 108 8.72 -9.36 -8.55
N PRO A 109 7.71 -10.19 -8.90
CA PRO A 109 7.39 -11.36 -8.10
C PRO A 109 8.57 -12.33 -8.05
N ASN A 110 8.85 -12.89 -6.87
CA ASN A 110 9.88 -13.93 -6.73
C ASN A 110 9.25 -15.34 -6.85
N GLN A 111 10.08 -16.38 -6.82
CA GLN A 111 9.64 -17.79 -6.98
C GLN A 111 8.65 -18.26 -5.89
N LYS A 112 8.61 -17.61 -4.72
CA LYS A 112 7.69 -17.92 -3.63
C LYS A 112 6.33 -17.25 -3.81
N TYR A 113 6.22 -16.27 -4.71
CA TYR A 113 4.94 -15.63 -4.97
C TYR A 113 4.02 -16.55 -5.77
N LYS A 114 2.83 -16.74 -5.23
CA LYS A 114 1.83 -17.70 -5.71
C LYS A 114 0.55 -17.06 -6.23
N GLY A 115 0.45 -15.73 -6.16
CA GLY A 115 -0.71 -15.00 -6.62
C GLY A 115 -0.75 -14.77 -8.14
N PRO A 116 -1.81 -14.08 -8.61
CA PRO A 116 -2.11 -13.95 -10.03
C PRO A 116 -1.18 -12.97 -10.77
N CYS A 117 -0.62 -11.96 -10.09
CA CYS A 117 0.06 -10.85 -10.76
C CYS A 117 1.47 -11.20 -11.24
N LYS A 118 1.81 -10.85 -12.48
CA LYS A 118 3.12 -11.09 -13.08
C LYS A 118 3.79 -9.77 -13.47
N GLY A 119 5.05 -9.89 -13.91
CA GLY A 119 5.81 -8.77 -14.47
C GLY A 119 6.33 -7.76 -13.43
N LYS A 120 6.89 -6.67 -13.93
CA LYS A 120 7.48 -5.60 -13.13
C LYS A 120 6.44 -4.53 -12.81
N HIS A 121 6.33 -4.14 -11.55
CA HIS A 121 5.45 -3.07 -11.07
C HIS A 121 6.27 -2.02 -10.31
N ASN A 122 5.90 -0.75 -10.44
CA ASN A 122 6.51 0.35 -9.67
C ASN A 122 5.46 0.96 -8.73
N PHE A 123 5.79 1.07 -7.43
CA PHE A 123 4.87 1.57 -6.41
C PHE A 123 5.24 2.94 -5.83
N GLN A 124 6.11 3.69 -6.52
CA GLN A 124 6.70 4.93 -6.00
C GLN A 124 5.65 5.97 -5.59
N TYR A 125 4.59 6.14 -6.39
CA TYR A 125 3.57 7.16 -6.15
C TYR A 125 2.22 6.59 -5.71
N TYR A 126 2.17 5.30 -5.41
CA TYR A 126 0.96 4.65 -4.92
C TYR A 126 0.64 5.14 -3.50
N THR A 127 -0.62 5.47 -3.25
CA THR A 127 -1.12 5.77 -1.90
C THR A 127 -1.26 4.47 -1.08
N LYS A 128 -1.45 4.60 0.25
CA LYS A 128 -1.80 3.46 1.11
C LYS A 128 -3.04 2.72 0.56
N LYS A 129 -4.07 3.46 0.15
CA LYS A 129 -5.29 2.90 -0.46
C LYS A 129 -5.00 2.11 -1.73
N MET A 130 -4.22 2.67 -2.66
CA MET A 130 -3.84 1.97 -3.91
C MET A 130 -3.00 0.73 -3.64
N LYS A 131 -2.13 0.75 -2.62
CA LYS A 131 -1.39 -0.44 -2.20
C LYS A 131 -2.33 -1.52 -1.66
N ILE A 132 -3.31 -1.17 -0.82
CA ILE A 132 -4.33 -2.11 -0.32
C ILE A 132 -5.17 -2.70 -1.46
N GLU A 133 -5.57 -1.90 -2.44
CA GLU A 133 -6.26 -2.40 -3.64
C GLU A 133 -5.38 -3.39 -4.41
N PHE A 134 -4.09 -3.11 -4.56
CA PHE A 134 -3.13 -4.03 -5.17
C PHE A 134 -2.98 -5.34 -4.37
N GLU A 135 -2.99 -5.28 -3.04
CA GLU A 135 -2.96 -6.46 -2.18
C GLU A 135 -4.13 -7.41 -2.45
N ASP A 136 -5.34 -6.86 -2.59
CA ASP A 136 -6.54 -7.63 -2.89
C ASP A 136 -6.49 -8.23 -4.30
N ILE A 137 -6.12 -7.45 -5.31
CA ILE A 137 -6.00 -7.93 -6.70
C ILE A 137 -4.93 -9.02 -6.82
N CYS A 138 -3.74 -8.75 -6.27
CA CYS A 138 -2.57 -9.59 -6.43
C CYS A 138 -2.40 -10.63 -5.34
N LYS A 139 -3.35 -10.76 -4.41
CA LYS A 139 -3.30 -11.74 -3.30
C LYS A 139 -1.92 -11.74 -2.63
N THR A 140 -1.46 -10.56 -2.24
CA THR A 140 -0.18 -10.33 -1.56
C THR A 140 -0.33 -9.23 -0.52
N LYS A 141 0.72 -8.95 0.25
CA LYS A 141 0.71 -7.92 1.29
C LYS A 141 1.95 -7.07 1.29
N PHE A 142 1.82 -5.76 1.45
CA PHE A 142 2.93 -4.91 1.85
C PHE A 142 3.24 -5.17 3.32
N VAL A 143 4.53 -5.39 3.61
CA VAL A 143 4.98 -5.61 4.98
C VAL A 143 5.00 -4.26 5.68
N CYS A 144 4.37 -4.18 6.85
CA CYS A 144 4.51 -3.04 7.74
C CYS A 144 5.95 -2.97 8.22
N LYS A 145 6.64 -1.89 7.86
CA LYS A 145 7.95 -1.56 8.39
C LYS A 145 7.73 -0.49 9.44
N LYS A 146 8.33 -0.65 10.62
CA LYS A 146 8.44 0.47 11.55
C LYS A 146 8.99 1.65 10.78
N ASN A 147 8.38 2.81 10.97
CA ASN A 147 8.93 4.05 10.45
C ASN A 147 10.19 4.34 11.25
N PHE A 148 11.29 3.68 10.90
CA PHE A 148 12.63 3.92 11.41
C PHE A 148 13.18 5.23 10.82
N GLN A 149 12.38 6.29 10.76
CA GLN A 149 12.86 7.68 10.76
C GLN A 149 13.56 7.99 12.10
N LYS A 150 14.51 7.13 12.48
CA LYS A 150 15.54 7.36 13.48
C LYS A 150 16.59 8.35 12.95
N ASN A 151 16.60 8.57 11.63
CA ASN A 151 17.49 9.50 10.93
C ASN A 151 16.73 10.70 10.33
N CYS A 152 15.51 10.99 10.75
CA CYS A 152 14.94 12.31 10.47
C CYS A 152 15.31 13.25 11.62
N GLN A 153 15.73 14.47 11.30
CA GLN A 153 15.85 15.49 12.33
C GLN A 153 14.44 15.81 12.83
N LYS A 154 14.15 15.57 14.11
CA LYS A 154 12.82 15.80 14.67
C LYS A 154 12.50 17.29 14.77
N ASN A 155 11.27 17.66 14.42
CA ASN A 155 10.75 19.00 14.54
C ASN A 155 10.28 19.28 15.97
N TYR A 156 11.23 19.50 16.87
CA TYR A 156 10.93 19.92 18.23
C TYR A 156 10.44 21.39 18.32
N GLU A 157 10.30 22.10 17.19
CA GLU A 157 9.60 23.39 17.15
C GLU A 157 8.08 23.22 17.26
N GLN A 158 7.55 22.03 16.91
CA GLN A 158 6.14 21.72 17.16
C GLN A 158 5.87 21.59 18.65
N ASP A 159 4.75 22.16 19.10
CA ASP A 159 4.35 22.15 20.51
C ASP A 159 4.07 20.73 20.99
N CYS A 160 3.33 19.96 20.21
CA CYS A 160 2.82 18.64 20.59
C CYS A 160 3.40 17.50 19.76
N PRO A 161 3.49 16.29 20.36
CA PRO A 161 3.72 15.07 19.60
C PRO A 161 2.64 14.83 18.54
N ILE A 162 2.94 13.97 17.56
CA ILE A 162 2.00 13.46 16.57
C ILE A 162 0.79 12.85 17.29
N ASP A 163 -0.40 13.14 16.77
CA ASP A 163 -1.70 12.71 17.28
C ASP A 163 -2.11 13.28 18.66
N TRP A 164 -1.34 14.23 19.22
CA TRP A 164 -1.70 14.94 20.45
C TRP A 164 -2.25 16.33 20.13
N VAL A 165 -3.34 16.71 20.81
CA VAL A 165 -4.06 17.96 20.52
C VAL A 165 -3.60 19.06 21.47
N LYS A 166 -3.17 20.20 20.91
CA LYS A 166 -2.89 21.41 21.68
C LYS A 166 -4.19 22.04 22.17
N GLN A 167 -4.37 22.14 23.49
CA GLN A 167 -5.50 22.80 24.12
C GLN A 167 -5.06 23.47 25.42
N ASN A 168 -5.38 24.76 25.58
CA ASN A 168 -5.15 25.55 26.80
C ASN A 168 -3.71 25.50 27.34
N GLY A 169 -2.69 25.54 26.47
CA GLY A 169 -1.28 25.47 26.87
C GLY A 169 -0.78 24.05 27.18
N TYR A 170 -1.57 23.02 26.88
CA TYR A 170 -1.20 21.62 27.04
C TYR A 170 -1.35 20.84 25.74
N CYS A 171 -0.58 19.76 25.61
CA CYS A 171 -0.82 18.70 24.66
C CYS A 171 -1.61 17.59 25.35
N LEU A 172 -2.77 17.24 24.80
CA LEU A 172 -3.64 16.19 25.29
C LEU A 172 -3.47 14.93 24.44
N ALA A 173 -3.25 13.80 25.11
CA ALA A 173 -3.15 12.50 24.47
C ALA A 173 -4.50 12.06 23.90
N PRO A 174 -4.52 11.29 22.80
CA PRO A 174 -5.74 10.69 22.29
C PRO A 174 -6.31 9.67 23.30
N THR A 175 -7.62 9.42 23.22
CA THR A 175 -8.34 8.52 24.14
C THR A 175 -7.79 7.08 24.13
N SER A 176 -7.23 6.65 23.00
CA SER A 176 -6.60 5.33 22.80
C SER A 176 -5.16 5.25 23.30
N PHE A 177 -4.52 6.36 23.70
CA PHE A 177 -3.14 6.35 24.17
C PHE A 177 -3.05 5.60 25.49
N ASN A 178 -2.22 4.55 25.58
CA ASN A 178 -2.03 3.73 26.78
C ASN A 178 -0.56 3.45 27.13
N PHE A 179 0.39 4.00 26.36
CA PHE A 179 1.83 3.75 26.53
C PHE A 179 2.45 4.45 27.76
N CYS A 180 1.77 5.47 28.30
CA CYS A 180 2.24 6.25 29.44
C CYS A 180 1.08 6.77 30.30
N ASN A 181 1.33 6.95 31.61
CA ASN A 181 0.37 7.53 32.55
C ASN A 181 0.21 9.05 32.36
N LYS A 182 1.21 9.72 31.77
CA LYS A 182 1.14 11.13 31.43
C LYS A 182 0.25 11.32 30.19
N LYS A 183 -1.03 11.67 30.36
CA LYS A 183 -1.99 11.98 29.27
C LYS A 183 -2.03 13.46 28.86
N LYS A 184 -1.31 14.29 29.60
CA LYS A 184 -1.30 15.74 29.46
C LYS A 184 0.14 16.22 29.63
N LEU A 185 0.63 17.00 28.68
CA LEU A 185 1.98 17.57 28.67
C LEU A 185 1.86 19.10 28.65
N SER A 186 2.48 19.79 29.60
CA SER A 186 2.52 21.26 29.59
C SER A 186 3.46 21.75 28.49
N ILE A 187 3.03 22.76 27.74
CA ILE A 187 3.84 23.42 26.70
C ILE A 187 4.71 24.51 27.34
N GLU A 188 4.27 25.11 28.45
CA GLU A 188 5.00 26.16 29.14
C GLU A 188 6.37 25.68 29.61
N ASN A 189 7.42 26.39 29.21
CA ASN A 189 8.83 26.09 29.51
C ASN A 189 9.34 24.72 29.04
N LEU A 190 8.64 24.05 28.13
CA LEU A 190 9.03 22.73 27.62
C LEU A 190 10.25 22.83 26.68
N LYS A 191 11.43 22.40 27.17
CA LYS A 191 12.67 22.45 26.37
C LYS A 191 12.77 21.25 25.45
N ILE A 192 13.62 21.37 24.42
CA ILE A 192 13.90 20.28 23.46
C ILE A 192 14.34 18.99 24.18
N ASN A 193 15.19 19.08 25.20
CA ASN A 193 15.62 17.91 25.97
C ASN A 193 14.47 17.24 26.72
N ASP A 194 13.50 18.00 27.20
CA ASP A 194 12.30 17.48 27.86
C ASP A 194 11.40 16.77 26.84
N LYS A 195 11.27 17.32 25.62
CA LYS A 195 10.58 16.66 24.50
C LYS A 195 11.25 15.33 24.14
N ILE A 196 12.58 15.29 23.99
CA ILE A 196 13.34 14.07 23.72
C ILE A 196 13.15 13.02 24.83
N LYS A 197 13.18 13.45 26.09
CA LYS A 197 12.98 12.57 27.25
C LYS A 197 11.56 12.01 27.26
N PHE A 198 10.56 12.86 27.02
CA PHE A 198 9.16 12.46 26.95
C PHE A 198 8.87 11.51 25.79
N GLU A 199 9.49 11.72 24.62
CA GLU A 199 9.44 10.83 23.46
C GLU A 199 9.88 9.41 23.85
N LYS A 200 11.01 9.30 24.56
CA LYS A 200 11.57 8.01 25.01
C LYS A 200 10.74 7.37 26.12
N GLU A 201 10.32 8.15 27.11
CA GLU A 201 9.59 7.65 28.27
C GLU A 201 8.17 7.19 27.93
N CYS A 202 7.48 7.95 27.08
CA CYS A 202 6.06 7.73 26.80
C CYS A 202 5.81 7.17 25.39
N LEU A 203 6.87 6.83 24.64
CA LEU A 203 6.82 6.27 23.28
C LEU A 203 5.97 7.10 22.31
N VAL A 204 5.89 8.41 22.55
CA VAL A 204 5.28 9.37 21.62
C VAL A 204 6.30 9.78 20.58
N ASN A 205 5.90 10.52 19.54
CA ASN A 205 6.80 10.89 18.46
C ASN A 205 6.51 12.33 18.03
N TRP A 206 7.55 13.13 17.80
CA TRP A 206 7.38 14.45 17.16
C TRP A 206 7.48 14.32 15.65
N GLU A 207 6.79 15.20 14.93
CA GLU A 207 6.92 15.30 13.47
C GLU A 207 8.38 15.47 13.07
N CYS A 208 8.79 14.96 11.92
CA CYS A 208 10.11 15.23 11.39
C CYS A 208 10.19 16.69 10.90
N LYS A 209 11.34 17.35 11.08
CA LYS A 209 11.67 18.56 10.32
C LYS A 209 11.62 18.17 8.85
N LYS A 210 11.03 19.05 8.05
CA LYS A 210 11.10 18.94 6.61
C LYS A 210 12.55 19.27 6.24
N ASN A 211 13.44 18.28 6.30
CA ASN A 211 14.83 18.45 5.90
C ASN A 211 14.92 18.43 4.38
N GLU A 212 15.72 19.36 3.84
CA GLU A 212 16.01 19.54 2.41
C GLU A 212 16.81 18.35 1.80
N ASP A 213 17.30 17.42 2.63
CA ASP A 213 18.16 16.29 2.21
C ASP A 213 17.52 14.90 2.34
N ASP A 214 16.29 14.79 2.85
CA ASP A 214 15.46 13.64 2.52
C ASP A 214 14.87 13.97 1.15
N ASN A 215 15.23 13.23 0.10
CA ASN A 215 14.76 13.42 -1.28
C ASN A 215 13.22 13.44 -1.33
N SER A 216 12.69 14.61 -0.98
CA SER A 216 11.30 14.89 -0.74
C SER A 216 10.73 15.00 -2.12
N PHE A 217 10.07 13.93 -2.55
CA PHE A 217 8.96 14.10 -3.45
C PHE A 217 8.11 15.21 -2.84
N CYS A 218 8.24 16.41 -3.40
CA CYS A 218 7.36 17.49 -3.06
C CYS A 218 5.92 16.96 -3.15
N GLN A 219 5.02 17.50 -2.33
CA GLN A 219 3.63 17.14 -2.47
C GLN A 219 3.20 17.49 -3.89
N MET A 220 2.87 16.47 -4.69
CA MET A 220 2.49 16.65 -6.08
C MET A 220 1.12 17.29 -6.18
N ASP A 221 0.99 18.17 -7.16
CA ASP A 221 -0.25 18.80 -7.55
C ASP A 221 -0.88 17.99 -8.69
N TRP A 222 -1.79 17.09 -8.32
CA TRP A 222 -2.52 16.25 -9.27
C TRP A 222 -3.62 16.98 -10.03
N SER A 223 -3.85 18.28 -9.75
CA SER A 223 -4.78 19.11 -10.52
C SER A 223 -4.27 19.40 -11.94
N TYR A 224 -2.94 19.33 -12.15
CA TYR A 224 -2.36 19.47 -13.48
C TYR A 224 -2.75 18.33 -14.41
N ASP A 225 -3.03 18.67 -15.66
CA ASP A 225 -3.40 17.71 -16.70
C ASP A 225 -2.25 16.75 -17.02
N CYS A 226 -1.04 17.30 -17.21
CA CYS A 226 0.14 16.55 -17.64
C CYS A 226 1.23 16.51 -16.56
N PRO A 227 2.15 15.52 -16.63
CA PRO A 227 3.32 15.47 -15.76
C PRO A 227 4.20 16.73 -15.90
N TYR A 228 5.11 16.92 -14.96
CA TYR A 228 6.01 18.07 -14.95
C TYR A 228 6.87 18.12 -16.23
N ASN A 229 6.86 19.27 -16.92
CA ASN A 229 7.48 19.52 -18.24
C ASN A 229 6.86 18.78 -19.44
N TRP A 230 5.64 18.25 -19.29
CA TRP A 230 4.87 17.68 -20.41
C TRP A 230 3.83 18.68 -20.89
N ILE A 231 3.61 18.72 -22.21
CA ILE A 231 2.71 19.66 -22.88
C ILE A 231 1.42 18.93 -23.25
N LYS A 232 0.28 19.53 -22.89
CA LYS A 232 -1.05 19.06 -23.27
C LYS A 232 -1.38 19.45 -24.71
N GLU A 233 -1.80 18.49 -25.49
CA GLU A 233 -2.29 18.66 -26.86
C GLU A 233 -3.65 17.95 -27.03
N LYS A 234 -4.40 18.36 -28.05
CA LYS A 234 -5.70 17.75 -28.36
C LYS A 234 -5.50 16.36 -28.97
N HIS A 235 -6.28 15.39 -28.54
CA HIS A 235 -6.36 14.09 -29.20
C HIS A 235 -7.47 14.09 -30.26
N ASN A 236 -7.36 13.23 -31.28
CA ASN A 236 -8.34 13.15 -32.38
C ASN A 236 -9.73 12.70 -31.90
N GLU A 237 -9.78 11.92 -30.82
CA GLU A 237 -11.02 11.48 -30.19
C GLU A 237 -11.58 12.55 -29.25
N LYS A 238 -12.89 12.79 -29.34
CA LYS A 238 -13.60 13.67 -28.41
C LYS A 238 -13.40 13.18 -26.97
N GLN A 239 -13.19 14.11 -26.05
CA GLN A 239 -12.97 13.88 -24.60
C GLN A 239 -11.61 13.30 -24.17
N LYS A 240 -10.63 13.22 -25.08
CA LYS A 240 -9.26 12.83 -24.74
C LYS A 240 -8.26 13.94 -25.03
N TYR A 241 -7.13 13.90 -24.32
CA TYR A 241 -5.96 14.72 -24.59
C TYR A 241 -4.69 13.88 -24.53
N ILE A 242 -3.65 14.37 -25.20
CA ILE A 242 -2.33 13.74 -25.18
C ILE A 242 -1.35 14.66 -24.46
N CYS A 243 -0.54 14.07 -23.58
CA CYS A 243 0.62 14.71 -22.99
C CYS A 243 1.85 14.25 -23.76
N ASN A 244 2.55 15.19 -24.39
CA ASN A 244 3.82 14.95 -25.07
C ASN A 244 4.98 15.57 -24.29
N PHE A 245 6.14 14.92 -24.35
CA PHE A 245 7.36 15.47 -23.78
C PHE A 245 8.16 16.22 -24.84
N ASN A 246 8.50 17.48 -24.57
CA ASN A 246 9.16 18.37 -25.55
C ASN A 246 10.66 18.60 -25.26
N SER A 247 11.31 17.76 -24.46
CA SER A 247 12.75 17.91 -24.19
C SER A 247 13.54 16.69 -24.63
N SER A 248 14.78 16.91 -25.06
CA SER A 248 15.74 15.87 -25.44
C SER A 248 16.32 15.11 -24.24
N ASN A 249 16.02 15.53 -23.00
CA ASN A 249 16.60 14.98 -21.78
C ASN A 249 15.79 13.86 -21.12
N TYR A 250 14.55 13.60 -21.58
CA TYR A 250 13.78 12.49 -21.04
C TYR A 250 14.09 11.20 -21.82
N ASN A 251 14.78 10.31 -21.12
CA ASN A 251 14.99 8.93 -21.55
C ASN A 251 14.07 7.97 -20.76
N GLY A 252 12.87 8.44 -20.40
CA GLY A 252 11.93 7.63 -19.62
C GLY A 252 11.13 6.65 -20.49
N LYS A 253 10.33 5.81 -19.85
CA LYS A 253 9.74 4.62 -20.47
C LYS A 253 8.58 4.91 -21.43
N CYS A 254 7.93 6.07 -21.30
CA CYS A 254 6.72 6.41 -22.05
C CYS A 254 6.98 7.52 -23.06
N LYS A 255 6.68 7.31 -24.35
CA LYS A 255 6.89 8.32 -25.40
C LYS A 255 5.88 9.46 -25.35
N ASN A 256 4.61 9.11 -25.15
CA ASN A 256 3.50 10.02 -24.92
C ASN A 256 2.53 9.36 -23.94
N ILE A 257 1.59 10.13 -23.39
CA ILE A 257 0.56 9.64 -22.48
C ILE A 257 -0.78 10.18 -22.96
N ILE A 258 -1.77 9.30 -23.14
CA ILE A 258 -3.12 9.69 -23.52
C ILE A 258 -4.01 9.61 -22.28
N PHE A 259 -4.80 10.66 -22.05
CA PHE A 259 -5.69 10.80 -20.92
C PHE A 259 -7.11 11.09 -21.39
N GLU A 260 -8.08 10.60 -20.62
CA GLU A 260 -9.46 11.09 -20.67
C GLU A 260 -9.53 12.43 -19.90
N ASN A 261 -10.40 13.35 -20.31
CA ASN A 261 -10.52 14.70 -19.73
C ASN A 261 -10.71 14.71 -18.20
N ASN A 262 -11.32 13.68 -17.61
CA ASN A 262 -11.59 13.57 -16.17
C ASN A 262 -10.77 12.46 -15.48
N SER A 263 -9.56 12.20 -15.99
CA SER A 263 -8.69 11.14 -15.44
C SER A 263 -8.43 11.32 -13.95
N SER A 264 -8.69 10.25 -13.18
CA SER A 264 -8.56 10.27 -11.71
C SER A 264 -7.12 10.47 -11.24
N GLU A 265 -6.95 10.97 -10.01
CA GLU A 265 -5.63 11.03 -9.36
C GLU A 265 -4.96 9.64 -9.30
N ALA A 266 -5.73 8.58 -9.03
CA ALA A 266 -5.21 7.21 -9.00
C ALA A 266 -4.60 6.81 -10.35
N THR A 267 -5.26 7.15 -11.46
CA THR A 267 -4.75 6.95 -12.82
C THR A 267 -3.45 7.72 -13.04
N LYS A 268 -3.41 9.01 -12.68
CA LYS A 268 -2.21 9.85 -12.78
C LYS A 268 -1.03 9.29 -11.96
N ARG A 269 -1.28 8.78 -10.74
CA ARG A 269 -0.27 8.14 -9.88
C ARG A 269 0.29 6.84 -10.45
N LYS A 270 -0.56 5.99 -11.05
CA LYS A 270 -0.14 4.77 -11.75
C LYS A 270 0.81 5.13 -12.90
N ILE A 271 0.41 6.09 -13.73
CA ILE A 271 1.22 6.58 -14.85
C ILE A 271 2.54 7.19 -14.37
N ALA A 272 2.51 8.04 -13.34
CA ALA A 272 3.72 8.61 -12.76
C ALA A 272 4.72 7.54 -12.31
N SER A 273 4.22 6.45 -11.71
CA SER A 273 5.04 5.34 -11.22
C SER A 273 5.60 4.51 -12.38
N ASN A 274 4.77 4.21 -13.37
CA ASN A 274 5.13 3.37 -14.51
C ASN A 274 6.06 4.08 -15.50
N CYS A 275 5.78 5.34 -15.81
CA CYS A 275 6.53 6.16 -16.75
C CYS A 275 7.74 6.86 -16.11
N HIS A 276 7.83 6.85 -14.77
CA HIS A 276 8.82 7.62 -14.01
C HIS A 276 8.72 9.14 -14.26
N THR A 277 7.49 9.64 -14.36
CA THR A 277 7.17 11.03 -14.67
C THR A 277 6.36 11.66 -13.53
N PRO A 278 6.98 12.40 -12.61
CA PRO A 278 6.24 13.06 -11.54
C PRO A 278 5.33 14.18 -12.04
N TRP A 279 4.29 14.50 -11.26
CA TRP A 279 3.49 15.70 -11.46
C TRP A 279 4.18 16.93 -10.86
N PRO A 280 3.80 18.15 -11.27
CA PRO A 280 4.30 19.38 -10.68
C PRO A 280 4.13 19.41 -9.16
N CYS A 281 4.99 20.13 -8.45
CA CYS A 281 4.86 20.34 -7.01
C CYS A 281 3.76 21.36 -6.70
N ILE A 282 2.99 21.16 -5.63
CA ILE A 282 2.07 22.17 -5.08
C ILE A 282 2.83 23.45 -4.74
N ASN A 283 3.97 23.31 -4.06
CA ASN A 283 4.86 24.43 -3.80
C ASN A 283 5.86 24.57 -4.95
N LYS A 284 5.64 25.61 -5.77
CA LYS A 284 6.41 25.93 -6.98
C LYS A 284 7.90 26.25 -6.71
N LYS A 285 8.31 26.44 -5.46
CA LYS A 285 9.74 26.57 -5.09
C LYS A 285 10.48 25.24 -5.19
N PHE A 286 9.77 24.11 -5.14
CA PHE A 286 10.35 22.78 -5.30
C PHE A 286 10.13 22.28 -6.72
N VAL A 287 11.10 21.52 -7.22
CA VAL A 287 10.99 20.77 -8.47
C VAL A 287 10.81 19.29 -8.16
N PRO A 288 9.94 18.57 -8.87
CA PRO A 288 9.77 17.15 -8.64
C PRO A 288 11.03 16.38 -9.05
N LEU A 289 11.48 15.44 -8.21
CA LEU A 289 12.62 14.58 -8.51
C LEU A 289 12.32 13.67 -9.69
N MET A 290 12.99 13.91 -10.82
CA MET A 290 13.02 13.00 -11.95
C MET A 290 14.13 11.96 -11.73
N ASN A 291 13.76 10.75 -11.33
CA ASN A 291 14.70 9.63 -11.24
C ASN A 291 15.02 9.14 -12.66
N PHE A 292 15.93 9.82 -13.35
CA PHE A 292 16.52 9.29 -14.57
C PHE A 292 17.50 8.17 -14.18
N PRO A 293 17.36 6.94 -14.69
CA PRO A 293 18.39 5.93 -14.49
C PRO A 293 19.72 6.47 -15.02
N ASN A 294 20.72 6.56 -14.15
CA ASN A 294 22.06 7.04 -14.47
C ASN A 294 22.63 6.24 -15.67
N LYS A 295 23.13 6.96 -16.68
CA LYS A 295 23.76 6.38 -17.89
C LYS A 295 24.97 5.47 -17.60
N ASN A 296 25.48 5.43 -16.36
CA ASN A 296 26.76 4.79 -16.03
C ASN A 296 26.70 3.33 -15.58
N ASN A 297 25.53 2.66 -15.62
CA ASN A 297 25.42 1.24 -15.28
C ASN A 297 24.91 0.33 -16.42
N ILE A 298 25.04 0.75 -17.68
CA ILE A 298 24.93 -0.19 -18.81
C ILE A 298 26.30 -0.83 -19.02
N LYS A 299 26.70 -1.72 -18.12
CA LYS A 299 27.62 -2.80 -18.51
C LYS A 299 26.77 -3.86 -19.18
N GLN A 300 27.05 -4.07 -20.46
CA GLN A 300 26.44 -5.07 -21.34
C GLN A 300 26.24 -6.41 -20.62
N SER A 301 25.01 -6.68 -20.18
CA SER A 301 24.52 -8.05 -20.07
C SER A 301 23.90 -8.37 -21.42
N ASN A 302 24.67 -9.09 -22.25
CA ASN A 302 24.20 -9.70 -23.49
C ASN A 302 23.17 -10.79 -23.17
N ASP A 303 21.94 -10.41 -22.88
CA ASP A 303 20.79 -11.33 -22.94
C ASP A 303 19.92 -10.90 -24.13
N LYS A 304 20.28 -11.43 -25.29
CA LYS A 304 19.42 -11.48 -26.47
C LYS A 304 18.26 -12.42 -26.16
N ASN A 305 17.18 -11.89 -25.57
CA ASN A 305 15.79 -12.31 -25.69
C ASN A 305 15.01 -11.78 -24.49
N ASN A 306 14.39 -10.59 -24.64
CA ASN A 306 13.15 -10.19 -23.96
C ASN A 306 12.63 -8.88 -24.57
N ASN A 307 12.39 -8.90 -25.90
CA ASN A 307 11.31 -8.12 -26.44
C ASN A 307 10.03 -8.86 -26.07
N ILE A 308 9.25 -8.32 -25.14
CA ILE A 308 7.78 -8.30 -25.10
C ILE A 308 7.37 -7.64 -23.76
N ASN A 309 6.85 -6.42 -23.91
CA ASN A 309 5.70 -5.83 -23.23
C ASN A 309 5.56 -4.49 -23.97
N GLY A 310 5.06 -4.52 -25.22
CA GLY A 310 3.64 -4.51 -25.48
C GLY A 310 3.21 -3.03 -25.55
N SER A 311 2.65 -2.59 -26.67
CA SER A 311 2.15 -1.21 -26.80
C SER A 311 1.27 -0.87 -25.60
N ILE A 312 1.61 0.22 -24.89
CA ILE A 312 0.75 0.76 -23.84
C ILE A 312 -0.51 1.29 -24.54
N THR A 313 -1.56 0.47 -24.60
CA THR A 313 -2.87 0.92 -25.07
C THR A 313 -3.43 1.86 -24.02
N GLN A 314 -3.51 3.13 -24.39
CA GLN A 314 -4.33 4.30 -23.96
C GLN A 314 -5.07 4.36 -22.61
N ASN A 315 -5.18 3.32 -21.77
CA ASN A 315 -6.01 3.32 -20.56
C ASN A 315 -5.26 2.95 -19.27
N GLY A 316 -3.95 2.72 -19.30
CA GLY A 316 -3.17 2.53 -18.07
C GLY A 316 -3.51 1.28 -17.25
N ASP A 317 -4.24 0.32 -17.83
CA ASP A 317 -4.50 -0.98 -17.24
C ASP A 317 -3.39 -1.96 -17.61
N ILE A 318 -2.75 -2.55 -16.59
CA ILE A 318 -1.92 -3.74 -16.73
C ILE A 318 -2.72 -4.89 -16.12
N TYR A 319 -3.50 -5.55 -16.98
CA TYR A 319 -3.86 -6.95 -16.77
C TYR A 319 -3.44 -7.73 -18.00
N ASN A 320 -2.48 -8.63 -17.79
CA ASN A 320 -2.49 -10.01 -18.27
C ASN A 320 -1.46 -10.80 -17.45
#